data_AF-A0A9P5J6M5-F1
#
_entry.id   AF-A0A9P5J6M5-F1
#
_cell.length_a   1.000
_cell.length_b   1.000
_cell.length_c   1.000
_cell.angle_alpha   90.00
_cell.angle_beta   90.00
_cell.angle_gamma   90.00
#
_symmetry.space_group_name_H-M   'P 1'
#
loop_
_entity.id
_entity.type
_entity.pdbx_description
1 polymer ?
#
loop_
_entity_poly.entity_id
_entity_poly.type
_entity_poly.pdbx_seq_one_letter_code
_entity_poly.pdbx_strand_id
1 'polypeptide(L)'
;MPYVDLRHSEVQLYWTSNIPGDDLNCLHTHPKPLIILLHPVLLSSEWRKHQLEDPNLNRAFYMIAIDGPTSGRSKCKNYLAHEHALKHDTWAEAAMLALFSQSLSLPPFHILAEQVVACDVANKFAILFPQQCLSLTLLAVFPPVDDPGFHQSYQEASLTWAGAQDLETLEEAQSGFAWLYFFTDREYNSLDEDEMDRFMEYFRTRHGPGDPSNGLLSAGITAGCRQPPSPEQLALIRQPILLMQGANSLISMMSAAEEQAALYASAKVQLEPIPGAPLIFGVTKRWAPTVNQNIASFITSQVFDPANFCSIDEAALRNALKQIAESEYQPSIAKRDPMSMWNYSRVAAGTAEHIRARLIPALTLEGKPPMIPPGHCIRKYSERHDEKWSTPHILGPCPLYSTVSMTTSHA
;
A
#
# COMPACT_ATOMS: atom_id res chain seq x y z
N MET A 1 -15.32 -3.67 19.02
CA MET A 1 -14.50 -2.52 18.56
C MET A 1 -13.74 -2.98 17.33
N PRO A 2 -13.48 -2.10 16.35
CA PRO A 2 -12.97 -2.49 15.03
C PRO A 2 -11.45 -2.73 15.05
N TYR A 3 -10.99 -3.55 15.99
CA TYR A 3 -9.59 -3.88 16.21
C TYR A 3 -9.41 -5.39 16.30
N VAL A 4 -8.32 -5.88 15.70
CA VAL A 4 -7.86 -7.27 15.80
C VAL A 4 -6.48 -7.29 16.44
N ASP A 5 -6.34 -8.01 17.55
CA ASP A 5 -5.08 -8.13 18.28
C ASP A 5 -4.27 -9.35 17.80
N LEU A 6 -3.20 -9.09 17.05
CA LEU A 6 -2.19 -10.09 16.68
C LEU A 6 -1.15 -10.21 17.80
N ARG A 7 -1.53 -10.93 18.87
CA ARG A 7 -0.78 -10.95 20.14
C ARG A 7 0.68 -11.39 20.02
N HIS A 8 0.97 -12.41 19.20
CA HIS A 8 2.33 -12.92 18.97
C HIS A 8 3.22 -11.95 18.19
N SER A 9 2.63 -10.88 17.64
CA SER A 9 3.32 -9.83 16.90
C SER A 9 3.28 -8.49 17.62
N GLU A 10 2.56 -8.38 18.73
CA GLU A 10 2.31 -7.13 19.46
C GLU A 10 1.70 -6.02 18.57
N VAL A 11 0.91 -6.43 17.57
CA VAL A 11 0.21 -5.54 16.63
C VAL A 11 -1.29 -5.58 16.91
N GLN A 12 -1.91 -4.41 16.92
CA GLN A 12 -3.35 -4.22 16.95
C GLN A 12 -3.76 -3.55 15.64
N LEU A 13 -4.50 -4.28 14.80
CA LEU A 13 -4.92 -3.81 13.49
C LEU A 13 -6.27 -3.13 13.56
N TYR A 14 -6.37 -1.92 13.04
CA TYR A 14 -7.65 -1.26 12.80
C TYR A 14 -8.23 -1.71 11.46
N TRP A 15 -9.54 -1.83 11.39
CA TRP A 15 -10.27 -2.03 10.14
C TRP A 15 -11.55 -1.22 10.11
N THR A 16 -12.13 -1.05 8.93
CA THR A 16 -13.46 -0.47 8.73
C THR A 16 -14.16 -1.22 7.62
N SER A 17 -15.48 -1.21 7.58
CA SER A 17 -16.23 -1.99 6.61
C SER A 17 -17.49 -1.28 6.11
N ASN A 18 -18.09 -1.83 5.06
CA ASN A 18 -19.46 -1.52 4.65
C ASN A 18 -20.49 -2.51 5.25
N ILE A 19 -20.06 -3.38 6.16
CA ILE A 19 -20.90 -4.42 6.75
C ILE A 19 -21.84 -3.76 7.77
N PRO A 20 -23.17 -3.99 7.69
CA PRO A 20 -24.12 -3.37 8.61
C PRO A 20 -23.77 -3.65 10.08
N GLY A 21 -23.49 -2.58 10.83
CA GLY A 21 -23.13 -2.66 12.25
C GLY A 21 -21.83 -3.41 12.54
N ASP A 22 -20.99 -3.63 11.53
CA ASP A 22 -19.78 -4.45 11.60
C ASP A 22 -20.07 -5.89 12.09
N ASP A 23 -21.29 -6.41 11.88
CA ASP A 23 -21.68 -7.78 12.25
C ASP A 23 -21.17 -8.81 11.24
N LEU A 24 -19.98 -9.34 11.49
CA LEU A 24 -19.33 -10.33 10.64
C LEU A 24 -20.12 -11.65 10.53
N ASN A 25 -21.13 -11.91 11.38
CA ASN A 25 -22.00 -13.07 11.20
C ASN A 25 -22.81 -13.01 9.90
N CYS A 26 -22.97 -11.81 9.31
CA CYS A 26 -23.62 -11.64 8.02
C CYS A 26 -22.87 -12.32 6.86
N LEU A 27 -21.55 -12.53 7.01
CA LEU A 27 -20.71 -13.21 6.01
C LEU A 27 -21.16 -14.66 5.79
N HIS A 28 -21.73 -15.28 6.83
CA HIS A 28 -22.21 -16.67 6.79
C HIS A 28 -23.71 -16.78 6.49
N THR A 29 -24.51 -15.83 6.95
CA THR A 29 -25.98 -15.88 6.84
C THR A 29 -26.51 -15.26 5.54
N HIS A 30 -25.76 -14.32 4.95
CA HIS A 30 -26.10 -13.63 3.71
C HIS A 30 -24.86 -13.48 2.83
N PRO A 31 -24.35 -14.58 2.22
CA PRO A 31 -23.05 -14.57 1.58
C PRO A 31 -23.06 -13.68 0.33
N LYS A 32 -22.42 -12.52 0.45
CA LYS A 32 -21.91 -11.75 -0.69
C LYS A 32 -20.41 -12.03 -0.81
N PRO A 33 -19.81 -11.93 -2.00
CA PRO A 33 -18.37 -11.94 -2.12
C PRO A 33 -17.75 -10.85 -1.23
N LEU A 34 -16.66 -11.21 -0.55
CA LEU A 34 -15.90 -10.31 0.32
C LEU A 34 -14.71 -9.74 -0.45
N ILE A 35 -14.46 -8.44 -0.30
CA ILE A 35 -13.27 -7.76 -0.83
C ILE A 35 -12.47 -7.20 0.34
N ILE A 36 -11.19 -7.51 0.40
CA ILE A 36 -10.24 -6.82 1.28
C ILE A 36 -9.62 -5.65 0.52
N LEU A 37 -9.69 -4.45 1.10
CA LEU A 37 -9.14 -3.22 0.53
C LEU A 37 -7.82 -2.88 1.24
N LEU A 38 -6.71 -3.04 0.54
CA LEU A 38 -5.37 -2.65 1.02
C LEU A 38 -5.06 -1.23 0.53
N HIS A 39 -4.78 -0.30 1.45
CA HIS A 39 -4.54 1.11 1.12
C HIS A 39 -3.13 1.33 0.52
N PRO A 40 -2.92 2.42 -0.26
CA PRO A 40 -1.58 2.82 -0.71
C PRO A 40 -0.64 3.12 0.47
N VAL A 41 0.67 3.09 0.24
CA VAL A 41 1.67 3.43 1.25
C VAL A 41 1.48 4.87 1.72
N LEU A 42 1.76 5.11 3.02
CA LEU A 42 1.57 6.41 3.68
C LEU A 42 0.12 6.91 3.71
N LEU A 43 -0.85 6.09 3.33
CA LEU A 43 -2.28 6.35 3.51
C LEU A 43 -2.88 5.40 4.56
N SER A 44 -4.20 5.27 4.58
CA SER A 44 -4.94 4.37 5.46
C SER A 44 -6.26 3.97 4.83
N SER A 45 -6.98 3.08 5.51
CA SER A 45 -8.35 2.69 5.20
C SER A 45 -9.32 3.87 5.05
N GLU A 46 -9.06 5.04 5.67
CA GLU A 46 -9.88 6.26 5.51
C GLU A 46 -9.92 6.77 4.06
N TRP A 47 -8.92 6.41 3.26
CA TRP A 47 -8.82 6.76 1.84
C TRP A 47 -9.60 5.80 0.93
N ARG A 48 -10.13 4.69 1.47
CA ARG A 48 -11.00 3.74 0.74
C ARG A 48 -12.47 4.11 0.78
N LYS A 49 -12.80 5.32 1.26
CA LYS A 49 -14.18 5.84 1.34
C LYS A 49 -14.92 5.73 0.01
N HIS A 50 -14.25 6.04 -1.10
CA HIS A 50 -14.87 5.99 -2.43
C HIS A 50 -15.28 4.58 -2.87
N GLN A 51 -14.63 3.53 -2.38
CA GLN A 51 -15.07 2.15 -2.59
C GLN A 51 -16.14 1.77 -1.57
N LEU A 52 -15.89 2.04 -0.28
CA LEU A 52 -16.77 1.67 0.84
C LEU A 52 -18.15 2.34 0.80
N GLU A 53 -18.28 3.49 0.15
CA GLU A 53 -19.54 4.23 0.04
C GLU A 53 -20.18 4.12 -1.35
N ASP A 54 -19.55 3.41 -2.29
CA ASP A 54 -20.09 3.25 -3.63
C ASP A 54 -21.38 2.41 -3.60
N PRO A 55 -22.52 2.93 -4.10
CA PRO A 55 -23.79 2.21 -4.04
C PRO A 55 -23.79 0.89 -4.82
N ASN A 56 -23.02 0.80 -5.92
CA ASN A 56 -22.97 -0.41 -6.73
C ASN A 56 -22.14 -1.49 -6.02
N LEU A 57 -20.98 -1.11 -5.48
CA LEU A 57 -20.16 -2.03 -4.70
C LEU A 57 -20.86 -2.46 -3.41
N ASN A 58 -21.48 -1.55 -2.67
CA ASN A 58 -22.18 -1.85 -1.42
C ASN A 58 -23.35 -2.81 -1.59
N ARG A 59 -24.06 -2.69 -2.71
CA ARG A 59 -25.13 -3.61 -3.02
C ARG A 59 -24.60 -5.02 -3.31
N ALA A 60 -23.50 -5.13 -4.03
CA ALA A 60 -22.99 -6.41 -4.55
C ALA A 60 -22.02 -7.14 -3.60
N PHE A 61 -21.26 -6.42 -2.77
CA PHE A 61 -20.12 -6.97 -2.05
C PHE A 61 -20.09 -6.54 -0.58
N TYR A 62 -19.48 -7.38 0.26
CA TYR A 62 -18.92 -6.93 1.53
C TYR A 62 -17.49 -6.47 1.32
N MET A 63 -17.09 -5.42 2.02
CA MET A 63 -15.77 -4.82 1.90
C MET A 63 -15.21 -4.52 3.28
N ILE A 64 -13.94 -4.90 3.49
CA ILE A 64 -13.18 -4.58 4.70
C ILE A 64 -11.90 -3.87 4.27
N ALA A 65 -11.72 -2.62 4.70
CA ALA A 65 -10.46 -1.90 4.56
C ALA A 65 -9.65 -2.03 5.85
N ILE A 66 -8.36 -2.34 5.73
CA ILE A 66 -7.48 -2.65 6.88
C ILE A 66 -6.33 -1.66 6.87
N ASP A 67 -5.96 -1.15 8.05
CA ASP A 67 -4.76 -0.36 8.23
C ASP A 67 -3.56 -1.27 8.50
N GLY A 68 -2.48 -1.11 7.74
CA GLY A 68 -1.21 -1.81 8.00
C GLY A 68 -0.60 -1.44 9.36
N PRO A 69 0.39 -2.18 9.88
CA PRO A 69 0.92 -2.01 11.23
C PRO A 69 1.51 -0.62 11.52
N THR A 70 1.92 0.10 10.48
CA THR A 70 2.55 1.43 10.51
C THR A 70 1.64 2.51 9.91
N SER A 71 0.35 2.22 9.73
CA SER A 71 -0.58 3.08 8.98
C SER A 71 -1.87 3.35 9.74
N GLY A 72 -2.49 4.49 9.43
CA GLY A 72 -3.81 4.87 9.93
C GLY A 72 -3.95 4.82 11.45
N ARG A 73 -4.86 3.98 11.94
CA ARG A 73 -5.22 3.82 13.35
C ARG A 73 -4.71 2.52 13.97
N SER A 74 -4.03 1.68 13.18
CA SER A 74 -3.34 0.49 13.69
C SER A 74 -2.22 0.90 14.65
N LYS A 75 -1.87 -0.01 15.55
CA LYS A 75 -0.84 0.21 16.57
C LYS A 75 0.10 -0.97 16.59
N CYS A 76 1.40 -0.71 16.58
CA CYS A 76 2.40 -1.70 16.91
C CYS A 76 3.13 -1.25 18.17
N LYS A 77 2.99 -2.03 19.25
CA LYS A 77 3.66 -1.70 20.51
C LYS A 77 5.16 -1.89 20.33
N ASN A 78 5.95 -0.94 20.85
CA ASN A 78 7.40 -1.07 20.91
C ASN A 78 8.06 -1.38 19.56
N TYR A 79 7.51 -0.89 18.44
CA TYR A 79 7.99 -1.21 17.10
C TYR A 79 9.52 -1.05 16.96
N LEU A 80 10.09 0.04 17.48
CA LEU A 80 11.54 0.28 17.40
C LEU A 80 12.37 -0.59 18.36
N ALA A 81 11.77 -1.08 19.44
CA ALA A 81 12.46 -1.93 20.41
C ALA A 81 12.34 -3.42 20.06
N HIS A 82 11.38 -3.81 19.22
CA HIS A 82 11.18 -5.18 18.80
C HIS A 82 12.11 -5.50 17.62
N GLU A 83 13.13 -6.33 17.83
CA GLU A 83 14.10 -6.71 16.78
C GLU A 83 13.42 -7.21 15.49
N HIS A 84 12.29 -7.90 15.63
CA HIS A 84 11.57 -8.43 14.48
C HIS A 84 10.71 -7.39 13.74
N ALA A 85 10.33 -6.27 14.37
CA ALA A 85 9.56 -5.22 13.68
C ALA A 85 10.46 -4.43 12.71
N LEU A 86 11.77 -4.38 12.95
CA LEU A 86 12.74 -3.86 11.97
C LEU A 86 12.93 -4.78 10.76
N LYS A 87 12.34 -5.98 10.80
CA LYS A 87 12.26 -6.92 9.68
C LYS A 87 10.93 -6.79 8.94
N HIS A 88 10.14 -5.73 9.16
CA HIS A 88 8.89 -5.52 8.44
C HIS A 88 9.14 -5.45 6.92
N ASP A 89 8.59 -6.43 6.21
CA ASP A 89 8.50 -6.45 4.75
C ASP A 89 7.09 -6.86 4.31
N THR A 90 6.89 -6.86 3.00
CA THR A 90 5.62 -7.27 2.37
C THR A 90 5.28 -8.76 2.55
N TRP A 91 6.23 -9.63 2.96
CA TRP A 91 5.93 -11.04 3.30
C TRP A 91 5.32 -11.14 4.69
N ALA A 92 5.84 -10.35 5.65
CA ALA A 92 5.23 -10.19 6.96
C ALA A 92 3.82 -9.60 6.85
N GLU A 93 3.59 -8.62 5.98
CA GLU A 93 2.23 -8.08 5.75
C GLU A 93 1.27 -9.07 5.06
N ALA A 94 1.76 -9.94 4.17
CA ALA A 94 0.93 -11.02 3.64
C ALA A 94 0.50 -12.00 4.76
N ALA A 95 1.42 -12.33 5.67
CA ALA A 95 1.10 -13.14 6.84
C ALA A 95 0.17 -12.43 7.84
N MET A 96 0.32 -11.11 7.99
CA MET A 96 -0.61 -10.28 8.76
C MET A 96 -2.04 -10.41 8.22
N LEU A 97 -2.22 -10.32 6.90
CA LEU A 97 -3.53 -10.49 6.30
C LEU A 97 -4.11 -11.89 6.54
N ALA A 98 -3.27 -12.93 6.53
CA ALA A 98 -3.68 -14.29 6.87
C ALA A 98 -4.12 -14.43 8.33
N LEU A 99 -3.35 -13.87 9.27
CA LEU A 99 -3.67 -13.88 10.70
C LEU A 99 -4.90 -13.03 11.02
N PHE A 100 -5.07 -11.90 10.33
CA PHE A 100 -6.28 -11.08 10.40
C PHE A 100 -7.51 -11.88 9.93
N SER A 101 -7.41 -12.53 8.77
CA SER A 101 -8.46 -13.39 8.22
C SER A 101 -8.82 -14.52 9.17
N GLN A 102 -7.82 -15.22 9.72
CA GLN A 102 -8.02 -16.27 10.71
C GLN A 102 -8.72 -15.74 11.97
N SER A 103 -8.26 -14.61 12.50
CA SER A 103 -8.82 -14.01 13.73
C SER A 103 -10.28 -13.64 13.60
N LEU A 104 -10.71 -13.24 12.40
CA LEU A 104 -12.10 -12.90 12.09
C LEU A 104 -12.88 -14.03 11.43
N SER A 105 -12.25 -15.20 11.23
CA SER A 105 -12.84 -16.35 10.50
C SER A 105 -13.43 -15.94 9.14
N LEU A 106 -12.68 -15.16 8.34
CA LEU A 106 -13.18 -14.66 7.06
C LEU A 106 -13.26 -15.78 6.00
N PRO A 107 -14.28 -15.75 5.12
CA PRO A 107 -14.31 -16.58 3.92
C PRO A 107 -13.16 -16.22 2.97
N PRO A 108 -12.85 -17.09 1.99
CA PRO A 108 -12.04 -16.67 0.84
C PRO A 108 -12.56 -15.37 0.24
N PHE A 109 -11.65 -14.48 -0.14
CA PHE A 109 -11.97 -13.11 -0.53
C PHE A 109 -11.20 -12.65 -1.76
N HIS A 110 -11.72 -11.62 -2.41
CA HIS A 110 -11.04 -10.84 -3.42
C HIS A 110 -10.14 -9.80 -2.74
N ILE A 111 -9.03 -9.42 -3.37
CA ILE A 111 -8.14 -8.39 -2.83
C ILE A 111 -8.09 -7.22 -3.81
N LEU A 112 -8.41 -6.03 -3.31
CA LEU A 112 -8.14 -4.76 -3.97
C LEU A 112 -6.88 -4.15 -3.35
N ALA A 113 -5.84 -3.98 -4.14
CA ALA A 113 -4.58 -3.43 -3.69
C ALA A 113 -4.10 -2.33 -4.64
N GLU A 114 -3.56 -1.24 -4.10
CA GLU A 114 -3.09 -0.12 -4.90
C GLU A 114 -1.69 0.26 -4.50
N GLN A 115 -0.88 0.56 -5.51
CA GLN A 115 0.52 0.93 -5.39
C GLN A 115 1.42 -0.23 -4.96
N VAL A 116 2.72 0.04 -5.05
CA VAL A 116 3.83 -0.88 -4.86
C VAL A 116 3.72 -1.83 -3.66
N VAL A 117 3.55 -1.31 -2.44
CA VAL A 117 3.55 -2.15 -1.21
C VAL A 117 2.30 -3.03 -1.17
N ALA A 118 1.11 -2.46 -1.35
CA ALA A 118 -0.12 -3.22 -1.24
C ALA A 118 -0.23 -4.29 -2.34
N CYS A 119 0.18 -3.97 -3.58
CA CYS A 119 0.19 -4.92 -4.69
C CYS A 119 1.16 -6.07 -4.41
N ASP A 120 2.34 -5.79 -3.87
CA ASP A 120 3.31 -6.80 -3.44
C ASP A 120 2.74 -7.71 -2.35
N VAL A 121 2.04 -7.14 -1.35
CA VAL A 121 1.38 -7.90 -0.28
C VAL A 121 0.30 -8.80 -0.86
N ALA A 122 -0.53 -8.30 -1.77
CA ALA A 122 -1.59 -9.07 -2.42
C ALA A 122 -1.03 -10.25 -3.24
N ASN A 123 0.03 -10.01 -4.03
CA ASN A 123 0.73 -11.07 -4.76
C ASN A 123 1.28 -12.14 -3.81
N LYS A 124 2.00 -11.73 -2.75
CA LYS A 124 2.58 -12.65 -1.77
C LYS A 124 1.52 -13.42 -1.00
N PHE A 125 0.40 -12.80 -0.69
CA PHE A 125 -0.75 -13.47 -0.09
C PHE A 125 -1.32 -14.55 -1.03
N ALA A 126 -1.51 -14.24 -2.31
CA ALA A 126 -1.99 -15.21 -3.29
C ALA A 126 -1.03 -16.39 -3.50
N ILE A 127 0.29 -16.17 -3.36
CA ILE A 127 1.31 -17.22 -3.39
C ILE A 127 1.22 -18.11 -2.15
N LEU A 128 1.19 -17.53 -0.95
CA LEU A 128 1.25 -18.28 0.31
C LEU A 128 -0.07 -18.96 0.68
N PHE A 129 -1.20 -18.31 0.38
CA PHE A 129 -2.55 -18.70 0.79
C PHE A 129 -3.51 -18.73 -0.41
N PRO A 130 -3.20 -19.50 -1.48
CA PRO A 130 -3.95 -19.44 -2.74
C PRO A 130 -5.42 -19.83 -2.58
N GLN A 131 -5.77 -20.67 -1.61
CA GLN A 131 -7.15 -21.08 -1.33
C GLN A 131 -7.98 -19.96 -0.68
N GLN A 132 -7.34 -18.99 -0.02
CA GLN A 132 -8.02 -17.86 0.60
C GLN A 132 -8.20 -16.69 -0.38
N CYS A 133 -7.37 -16.62 -1.43
CA CYS A 133 -7.43 -15.55 -2.43
C CYS A 133 -8.28 -15.97 -3.63
N LEU A 134 -9.40 -15.30 -3.88
CA LEU A 134 -10.30 -15.59 -5.00
C LEU A 134 -9.88 -14.88 -6.29
N SER A 135 -9.52 -13.60 -6.21
CA SER A 135 -8.98 -12.82 -7.33
C SER A 135 -8.18 -11.64 -6.81
N LEU A 136 -7.35 -11.08 -7.68
CA LEU A 136 -6.58 -9.88 -7.42
C LEU A 136 -7.07 -8.73 -8.30
N THR A 137 -7.26 -7.55 -7.71
CA THR A 137 -7.40 -6.30 -8.44
C THR A 137 -6.28 -5.38 -7.98
N LEU A 138 -5.30 -5.18 -8.86
CA LEU A 138 -4.07 -4.45 -8.58
C LEU A 138 -4.08 -3.13 -9.34
N LEU A 139 -3.95 -2.03 -8.61
CA LEU A 139 -3.92 -0.68 -9.18
C LEU A 139 -2.49 -0.13 -9.11
N ALA A 140 -2.02 0.49 -10.18
CA ALA A 140 -0.73 1.17 -10.23
C ALA A 140 0.44 0.26 -9.81
N VAL A 141 0.64 -0.82 -10.56
CA VAL A 141 1.71 -1.78 -10.30
C VAL A 141 3.08 -1.21 -10.68
N PHE A 142 4.11 -1.56 -9.92
CA PHE A 142 5.47 -1.09 -10.16
C PHE A 142 6.26 -2.12 -10.96
N PRO A 143 7.28 -1.70 -11.71
CA PRO A 143 8.20 -2.64 -12.32
C PRO A 143 8.84 -3.55 -11.24
N PRO A 144 9.24 -4.78 -11.60
CA PRO A 144 9.94 -5.69 -10.68
C PRO A 144 11.26 -5.14 -10.18
N VAL A 145 11.87 -4.20 -10.90
CA VAL A 145 13.07 -3.48 -10.49
C VAL A 145 12.71 -2.01 -10.40
N ASP A 146 12.82 -1.46 -9.20
CA ASP A 146 12.58 -0.05 -8.97
C ASP A 146 13.64 0.81 -9.64
N ASP A 147 13.21 1.96 -10.16
CA ASP A 147 14.13 2.98 -10.64
C ASP A 147 14.98 3.53 -9.47
N PRO A 148 16.32 3.54 -9.59
CA PRO A 148 17.18 4.10 -8.54
C PRO A 148 16.89 5.56 -8.22
N GLY A 149 16.47 6.35 -9.23
CA GLY A 149 16.09 7.75 -9.05
C GLY A 149 14.81 7.92 -8.24
N PHE A 150 13.81 7.06 -8.46
CA PHE A 150 12.62 6.99 -7.62
C PHE A 150 12.98 6.68 -6.16
N HIS A 151 13.80 5.66 -5.93
CA HIS A 151 14.24 5.31 -4.57
C HIS A 151 14.97 6.46 -3.88
N GLN A 152 15.90 7.10 -4.59
CA GLN A 152 16.62 8.25 -4.07
C GLN A 152 15.66 9.39 -3.72
N SER A 153 14.77 9.77 -4.64
CA SER A 153 13.81 10.87 -4.44
C SER A 153 12.85 10.60 -3.28
N TYR A 154 12.32 9.38 -3.20
CA TYR A 154 11.43 8.97 -2.11
C TYR A 154 12.16 8.96 -0.76
N GLN A 155 13.41 8.52 -0.75
CA GLN A 155 14.24 8.50 0.43
C GLN A 155 14.65 9.90 0.90
N GLU A 156 15.00 10.79 -0.01
CA GLU A 156 15.28 12.20 0.27
C GLU A 156 14.04 12.89 0.83
N ALA A 157 12.87 12.75 0.17
CA ALA A 157 11.61 13.31 0.67
C ALA A 157 11.26 12.78 2.09
N SER A 158 11.48 11.49 2.35
CA SER A 158 11.24 10.88 3.65
C SER A 158 12.17 11.41 4.74
N LEU A 159 13.45 11.60 4.43
CA LEU A 159 14.42 12.15 5.37
C LEU A 159 14.19 13.64 5.62
N THR A 160 13.92 14.43 4.58
CA THR A 160 13.58 15.84 4.70
C THR A 160 12.33 16.02 5.54
N TRP A 161 11.29 15.20 5.30
CA TRP A 161 10.06 15.21 6.10
C TRP A 161 10.33 14.93 7.58
N ALA A 162 11.10 13.89 7.89
CA ALA A 162 11.36 13.52 9.27
C ALA A 162 12.31 14.46 10.01
N GLY A 163 13.24 15.07 9.28
CA GLY A 163 14.24 16.00 9.80
C GLY A 163 13.83 17.47 9.72
N ALA A 164 12.63 17.79 9.22
CA ALA A 164 12.19 19.16 9.04
C ALA A 164 12.17 19.92 10.38
N GLN A 165 12.88 21.05 10.43
CA GLN A 165 12.99 21.90 11.63
C GLN A 165 12.07 23.12 11.59
N ASP A 166 11.53 23.44 10.42
CA ASP A 166 10.64 24.56 10.15
C ASP A 166 9.48 24.13 9.27
N LEU A 167 8.44 24.98 9.22
CA LEU A 167 7.22 24.70 8.44
C LEU A 167 7.51 24.61 6.94
N GLU A 168 8.46 25.40 6.44
CA GLU A 168 8.77 25.52 5.00
C GLU A 168 9.38 24.23 4.46
N THR A 169 10.40 23.70 5.13
CA THR A 169 11.03 22.42 4.84
C THR A 169 10.02 21.27 4.94
N LEU A 170 9.13 21.33 5.94
CA LEU A 170 8.06 20.34 6.10
C LEU A 170 7.11 20.40 4.89
N GLU A 171 6.66 21.60 4.51
CA GLU A 171 5.77 21.85 3.38
C GLU A 171 6.38 21.41 2.04
N GLU A 172 7.66 21.65 1.84
CA GLU A 172 8.42 21.22 0.66
C GLU A 172 8.41 19.69 0.54
N ALA A 173 8.74 18.97 1.62
CA ALA A 173 8.74 17.51 1.62
C ALA A 173 7.34 16.93 1.31
N GLN A 174 6.27 17.53 1.82
CA GLN A 174 4.90 17.08 1.47
C GLN A 174 4.58 17.33 0.00
N SER A 175 5.02 18.47 -0.52
CA SER A 175 4.82 18.82 -1.92
C SER A 175 5.53 17.80 -2.81
N GLY A 176 6.70 17.32 -2.38
CA GLY A 176 7.39 16.17 -2.99
C GLY A 176 6.54 14.88 -2.99
N PHE A 177 5.93 14.49 -1.87
CA PHE A 177 5.06 13.32 -1.83
C PHE A 177 3.78 13.48 -2.65
N ALA A 178 3.13 14.65 -2.58
CA ALA A 178 1.98 14.95 -3.41
C ALA A 178 2.35 14.90 -4.90
N TRP A 179 3.55 15.38 -5.25
CA TRP A 179 4.10 15.27 -6.59
C TRP A 179 4.22 13.82 -7.03
N LEU A 180 4.85 12.97 -6.22
CA LEU A 180 5.00 11.54 -6.52
C LEU A 180 3.63 10.82 -6.67
N TYR A 181 2.60 11.23 -5.95
CA TYR A 181 1.33 10.50 -5.87
C TYR A 181 0.29 10.97 -6.88
N PHE A 182 0.25 12.27 -7.14
CA PHE A 182 -0.86 12.93 -7.82
C PHE A 182 -0.45 13.68 -9.08
N PHE A 183 0.84 13.80 -9.42
CA PHE A 183 1.22 14.53 -10.62
C PHE A 183 1.24 13.62 -11.84
N THR A 184 0.85 14.21 -12.97
CA THR A 184 0.87 13.60 -14.30
C THR A 184 1.74 14.44 -15.24
N ASP A 185 2.08 13.89 -16.41
CA ASP A 185 2.82 14.59 -17.46
C ASP A 185 2.07 15.80 -18.06
N ARG A 186 0.75 15.91 -17.86
CA ARG A 186 -0.13 16.85 -18.59
C ARG A 186 -0.90 17.84 -17.73
N GLU A 187 -1.16 17.53 -16.46
CA GLU A 187 -1.91 18.41 -15.55
C GLU A 187 -1.15 18.61 -14.24
N TYR A 188 -1.01 19.87 -13.81
CA TYR A 188 -0.24 20.28 -12.64
C TYR A 188 -0.89 19.87 -11.30
N ASN A 189 -2.10 19.30 -11.30
CA ASN A 189 -2.78 18.74 -10.12
C ASN A 189 -3.92 17.81 -10.56
N SER A 190 -3.83 16.51 -10.24
CA SER A 190 -4.93 15.56 -10.48
C SER A 190 -6.06 15.64 -9.45
N LEU A 191 -5.78 16.25 -8.30
CA LEU A 191 -6.71 16.52 -7.22
C LEU A 191 -7.30 17.91 -7.33
N ASP A 192 -8.56 18.08 -6.91
CA ASP A 192 -9.08 19.41 -6.60
C ASP A 192 -8.41 19.99 -5.34
N GLU A 193 -8.53 21.31 -5.13
CA GLU A 193 -7.87 22.00 -4.00
C GLU A 193 -8.29 21.43 -2.64
N ASP A 194 -9.56 21.03 -2.48
CA ASP A 194 -10.09 20.45 -1.25
C ASP A 194 -9.50 19.05 -0.98
N GLU A 195 -9.38 18.21 -2.02
CA GLU A 195 -8.72 16.91 -1.93
C GLU A 195 -7.23 17.04 -1.59
N MET A 196 -6.55 18.02 -2.18
CA MET A 196 -5.15 18.30 -1.86
C MET A 196 -4.98 18.80 -0.42
N ASP A 197 -5.83 19.73 0.03
CA ASP A 197 -5.83 20.20 1.42
C ASP A 197 -6.05 19.05 2.41
N ARG A 198 -7.03 18.18 2.12
CA ARG A 198 -7.30 16.98 2.92
C ARG A 198 -6.11 16.02 2.94
N PHE A 199 -5.43 15.82 1.81
CA PHE A 199 -4.21 15.01 1.74
C PHE A 199 -3.12 15.58 2.63
N MET A 200 -2.85 16.88 2.52
CA MET A 200 -1.80 17.56 3.29
C MET A 200 -2.09 17.56 4.79
N GLU A 201 -3.34 17.75 5.18
CA GLU A 201 -3.79 17.63 6.58
C GLU A 201 -3.65 16.20 7.10
N TYR A 202 -4.12 15.20 6.35
CA TYR A 202 -3.94 13.80 6.70
C TYR A 202 -2.47 13.47 6.91
N PHE A 203 -1.61 13.87 5.97
CA PHE A 203 -0.19 13.57 6.03
C PHE A 203 0.49 14.22 7.24
N ARG A 204 0.17 15.48 7.55
CA ARG A 204 0.66 16.17 8.78
C ARG A 204 0.16 15.54 10.06
N THR A 205 -1.12 15.18 10.11
CA THR A 205 -1.71 14.66 11.35
C THR A 205 -1.29 13.22 11.65
N ARG A 206 -1.03 12.41 10.61
CA ARG A 206 -0.69 10.99 10.75
C ARG A 206 0.80 10.68 10.67
N HIS A 207 1.53 11.46 9.89
CA HIS A 207 2.97 11.27 9.68
C HIS A 207 3.78 12.44 10.18
N GLY A 208 3.14 13.41 10.84
CA GLY A 208 3.81 14.62 11.30
C GLY A 208 5.00 14.35 12.20
N PRO A 209 5.93 15.29 12.28
CA PRO A 209 7.18 15.18 13.04
C PRO A 209 7.00 15.03 14.56
N GLY A 210 5.78 15.17 15.08
CA GLY A 210 5.45 14.82 16.47
C GLY A 210 5.26 13.31 16.71
N ASP A 211 5.03 12.53 15.66
CA ASP A 211 5.03 11.07 15.65
C ASP A 211 5.60 10.54 14.31
N PRO A 212 6.90 10.77 14.05
CA PRO A 212 7.54 10.42 12.78
C PRO A 212 7.67 8.90 12.60
N SER A 213 7.37 8.12 13.65
CA SER A 213 7.54 6.66 13.66
C SER A 213 6.77 6.03 12.51
N ASN A 214 5.49 6.33 12.32
CA ASN A 214 4.67 5.69 11.30
C ASN A 214 5.11 6.03 9.87
N GLY A 215 5.47 7.29 9.60
CA GLY A 215 5.87 7.74 8.26
C GLY A 215 7.25 7.21 7.85
N LEU A 216 8.25 7.35 8.71
CA LEU A 216 9.61 6.86 8.45
C LEU A 216 9.68 5.33 8.40
N LEU A 217 8.90 4.63 9.23
CA LEU A 217 8.86 3.17 9.18
C LEU A 217 8.23 2.68 7.87
N SER A 218 7.13 3.31 7.44
CA SER A 218 6.50 3.03 6.14
C SER A 218 7.44 3.31 4.97
N ALA A 219 8.25 4.37 5.08
CA ALA A 219 9.30 4.66 4.12
C ALA A 219 10.43 3.62 4.14
N GLY A 220 10.83 3.15 5.33
CA GLY A 220 11.82 2.10 5.51
C GLY A 220 11.39 0.78 4.87
N ILE A 221 10.10 0.43 4.94
CA ILE A 221 9.55 -0.75 4.26
C ILE A 221 9.72 -0.58 2.75
N THR A 222 9.28 0.55 2.21
CA THR A 222 9.25 0.80 0.76
C THR A 222 10.65 0.90 0.16
N ALA A 223 11.57 1.59 0.82
CA ALA A 223 12.90 1.87 0.28
C ALA A 223 13.99 0.88 0.74
N GLY A 224 13.79 0.17 1.87
CA GLY A 224 14.84 -0.63 2.51
C GLY A 224 14.54 -2.12 2.66
N CYS A 225 13.27 -2.49 2.85
CA CYS A 225 12.87 -3.89 3.05
C CYS A 225 12.10 -4.49 1.88
N ARG A 226 11.67 -3.68 0.90
CA ARG A 226 10.87 -4.18 -0.21
C ARG A 226 11.67 -5.19 -1.02
N GLN A 227 11.06 -6.35 -1.22
CA GLN A 227 11.54 -7.39 -2.12
C GLN A 227 10.37 -7.77 -3.04
N PRO A 228 10.32 -7.27 -4.29
CA PRO A 228 9.26 -7.63 -5.21
C PRO A 228 9.25 -9.16 -5.44
N PRO A 229 8.08 -9.76 -5.68
CA PRO A 229 8.03 -11.18 -6.04
C PRO A 229 8.85 -11.43 -7.31
N SER A 230 9.61 -12.53 -7.34
CA SER A 230 10.35 -12.91 -8.55
C SER A 230 9.40 -13.34 -9.69
N PRO A 231 9.86 -13.35 -10.95
CA PRO A 231 9.11 -13.91 -12.07
C PRO A 231 8.53 -15.31 -11.79
N GLU A 232 9.35 -16.20 -11.20
CA GLU A 232 8.95 -17.56 -10.84
C GLU A 232 7.85 -17.55 -9.78
N GLN A 233 7.92 -16.63 -8.82
CA GLN A 233 6.90 -16.46 -7.79
C GLN A 233 5.58 -15.94 -8.36
N LEU A 234 5.62 -14.94 -9.26
CA LEU A 234 4.42 -14.43 -9.93
C LEU A 234 3.74 -15.49 -10.80
N ALA A 235 4.53 -16.37 -11.43
CA ALA A 235 4.00 -17.49 -12.22
C ALA A 235 3.25 -18.54 -11.39
N LEU A 236 3.40 -18.56 -10.06
CA LEU A 236 2.64 -19.44 -9.16
C LEU A 236 1.20 -18.97 -8.94
N ILE A 237 0.91 -17.70 -9.20
CA ILE A 237 -0.42 -17.12 -9.00
C ILE A 237 -1.36 -17.64 -10.10
N ARG A 238 -2.47 -18.24 -9.68
CA ARG A 238 -3.48 -18.85 -10.57
C ARG A 238 -4.81 -18.12 -10.55
N GLN A 239 -4.99 -17.24 -9.56
CA GLN A 239 -6.19 -16.45 -9.38
C GLN A 239 -6.38 -15.51 -10.56
N PRO A 240 -7.62 -15.23 -11.00
CA PRO A 240 -7.90 -14.16 -11.95
C PRO A 240 -7.33 -12.82 -11.45
N ILE A 241 -6.77 -12.03 -12.37
CA ILE A 241 -6.14 -10.74 -12.05
C ILE A 241 -6.73 -9.65 -12.93
N LEU A 242 -7.17 -8.55 -12.32
CA LEU A 242 -7.42 -7.28 -12.98
C LEU A 242 -6.28 -6.32 -12.62
N LEU A 243 -5.51 -5.91 -13.62
CA LEU A 243 -4.52 -4.86 -13.53
C LEU A 243 -5.13 -3.56 -14.04
N MET A 244 -5.17 -2.52 -13.21
CA MET A 244 -5.54 -1.17 -13.63
C MET A 244 -4.32 -0.27 -13.54
N GLN A 245 -4.01 0.45 -14.62
CA GLN A 245 -2.79 1.25 -14.70
C GLN A 245 -3.08 2.69 -15.10
N GLY A 246 -2.56 3.66 -14.35
CA GLY A 246 -2.70 5.07 -14.69
C GLY A 246 -1.91 5.39 -15.94
N ALA A 247 -2.59 5.75 -17.03
CA ALA A 247 -1.96 5.93 -18.35
C ALA A 247 -0.98 7.13 -18.40
N ASN A 248 -1.05 8.02 -17.41
CA ASN A 248 -0.25 9.24 -17.30
C ASN A 248 0.62 9.28 -16.04
N SER A 249 0.76 8.15 -15.35
CA SER A 249 1.64 8.02 -14.19
C SER A 249 3.10 8.11 -14.63
N LEU A 250 3.85 9.01 -13.98
CA LEU A 250 5.28 9.23 -14.28
C LEU A 250 6.19 8.12 -13.73
N ILE A 251 5.71 7.39 -12.73
CA ILE A 251 6.52 6.43 -11.96
C ILE A 251 6.13 4.99 -12.30
N SER A 252 4.83 4.75 -12.47
CA SER A 252 4.26 3.44 -12.75
C SER A 252 3.66 3.51 -14.15
N MET A 253 4.52 3.27 -15.14
CA MET A 253 4.14 3.38 -16.56
C MET A 253 3.32 2.17 -17.01
N MET A 254 2.62 2.33 -18.14
CA MET A 254 1.85 1.24 -18.76
C MET A 254 2.73 0.01 -19.07
N SER A 255 3.96 0.22 -19.51
CA SER A 255 4.91 -0.85 -19.83
C SER A 255 5.21 -1.74 -18.62
N ALA A 256 5.30 -1.17 -17.41
CA ALA A 256 5.51 -1.95 -16.19
C ALA A 256 4.33 -2.90 -15.91
N ALA A 257 3.11 -2.44 -16.16
CA ALA A 257 1.91 -3.27 -16.01
C ALA A 257 1.83 -4.37 -17.09
N GLU A 258 2.24 -4.09 -18.32
CA GLU A 258 2.35 -5.08 -19.40
C GLU A 258 3.41 -6.14 -19.10
N GLU A 259 4.59 -5.72 -18.66
CA GLU A 259 5.68 -6.61 -18.24
C GLU A 259 5.22 -7.52 -17.10
N GLN A 260 4.61 -6.95 -16.05
CA GLN A 260 4.10 -7.73 -14.92
C GLN A 260 2.95 -8.65 -15.33
N ALA A 261 2.06 -8.21 -16.23
CA ALA A 261 1.00 -9.06 -16.79
C ALA A 261 1.55 -10.33 -17.44
N ALA A 262 2.66 -10.20 -18.17
CA ALA A 262 3.32 -11.33 -18.83
C ALA A 262 3.95 -12.34 -17.85
N LEU A 263 4.27 -11.92 -16.62
CA LEU A 263 4.85 -12.79 -15.59
C LEU A 263 3.81 -13.69 -14.91
N TYR A 264 2.52 -13.34 -14.97
CA TYR A 264 1.43 -14.15 -14.42
C TYR A 264 1.01 -15.30 -15.35
N ALA A 265 1.97 -16.14 -15.73
CA ALA A 265 1.82 -17.17 -16.77
C ALA A 265 0.68 -18.18 -16.49
N SER A 266 0.28 -18.36 -15.23
CA SER A 266 -0.75 -19.30 -14.81
C SER A 266 -2.12 -18.65 -14.55
N ALA A 267 -2.26 -17.34 -14.71
CA ALA A 267 -3.48 -16.59 -14.40
C ALA A 267 -4.16 -16.03 -15.65
N LYS A 268 -5.47 -15.84 -15.56
CA LYS A 268 -6.19 -14.99 -16.53
C LYS A 268 -6.01 -13.53 -16.09
N VAL A 269 -5.25 -12.76 -16.86
CA VAL A 269 -4.99 -11.35 -16.61
C VAL A 269 -5.83 -10.47 -17.53
N GLN A 270 -6.54 -9.50 -16.96
CA GLN A 270 -7.18 -8.40 -17.65
C GLN A 270 -6.40 -7.13 -17.33
N LEU A 271 -6.01 -6.36 -18.35
CA LEU A 271 -5.23 -5.15 -18.20
C LEU A 271 -6.04 -3.96 -18.71
N GLU A 272 -6.30 -2.99 -17.82
CA GLU A 272 -7.16 -1.85 -18.06
C GLU A 272 -6.40 -0.54 -17.84
N PRO A 273 -6.01 0.19 -18.91
CA PRO A 273 -5.47 1.52 -18.76
C PRO A 273 -6.56 2.49 -18.28
N ILE A 274 -6.20 3.36 -17.33
CA ILE A 274 -7.07 4.41 -16.82
C ILE A 274 -6.59 5.75 -17.38
N PRO A 275 -7.29 6.34 -18.37
CA PRO A 275 -6.86 7.57 -19.02
C PRO A 275 -6.74 8.74 -18.04
N GLY A 276 -5.63 9.49 -18.14
CA GLY A 276 -5.38 10.66 -17.31
C GLY A 276 -5.07 10.38 -15.84
N ALA A 277 -5.12 9.13 -15.40
CA ALA A 277 -4.93 8.79 -13.99
C ALA A 277 -3.47 8.96 -13.53
N PRO A 278 -3.25 9.53 -12.33
CA PRO A 278 -1.95 9.60 -11.68
C PRO A 278 -1.55 8.24 -11.09
N LEU A 279 -0.52 8.22 -10.23
CA LEU A 279 -0.14 7.00 -9.52
C LEU A 279 -1.23 6.50 -8.57
N ILE A 280 -1.82 7.39 -7.77
CA ILE A 280 -2.83 7.02 -6.75
C ILE A 280 -4.24 7.41 -7.20
N PHE A 281 -4.71 6.76 -8.26
CA PHE A 281 -6.02 7.06 -8.86
C PHE A 281 -7.18 6.32 -8.19
N GLY A 282 -6.92 5.21 -7.48
CA GLY A 282 -7.93 4.38 -6.85
C GLY A 282 -8.58 5.03 -5.62
N VAL A 283 -7.88 5.93 -4.95
CA VAL A 283 -8.44 6.71 -3.82
C VAL A 283 -8.85 8.14 -4.19
N THR A 284 -8.74 8.51 -5.46
CA THR A 284 -9.07 9.86 -5.93
C THR A 284 -10.51 9.91 -6.46
N LYS A 285 -11.28 10.92 -6.06
CA LYS A 285 -12.70 11.04 -6.42
C LYS A 285 -12.95 11.04 -7.93
N ARG A 286 -12.08 11.70 -8.70
CA ARG A 286 -12.20 11.84 -10.17
C ARG A 286 -12.26 10.48 -10.90
N TRP A 287 -11.47 9.49 -10.46
CA TRP A 287 -11.39 8.18 -11.11
C TRP A 287 -12.17 7.08 -10.40
N ALA A 288 -12.65 7.33 -9.18
CA ALA A 288 -13.43 6.37 -8.40
C ALA A 288 -14.59 5.72 -9.18
N PRO A 289 -15.42 6.44 -9.97
CA PRO A 289 -16.51 5.81 -10.72
C PRO A 289 -16.02 4.74 -11.71
N THR A 290 -14.97 5.04 -12.48
CA THR A 290 -14.38 4.10 -13.45
C THR A 290 -13.74 2.92 -12.76
N VAL A 291 -12.97 3.16 -11.69
CA VAL A 291 -12.34 2.11 -10.88
C VAL A 291 -13.40 1.18 -10.29
N ASN A 292 -14.43 1.72 -9.65
CA ASN A 292 -15.50 0.94 -9.01
C ASN A 292 -16.30 0.14 -10.05
N GLN A 293 -16.57 0.70 -11.22
CA GLN A 293 -17.24 -0.01 -12.32
C GLN A 293 -16.42 -1.21 -12.80
N ASN A 294 -15.10 -1.03 -12.99
CA ASN A 294 -14.21 -2.10 -13.42
C ASN A 294 -14.11 -3.20 -12.34
N ILE A 295 -13.99 -2.84 -11.06
CA ILE A 295 -14.01 -3.77 -9.93
C ILE A 295 -15.30 -4.59 -9.94
N ALA A 296 -16.45 -3.92 -10.00
CA ALA A 296 -17.76 -4.57 -9.96
C ALA A 296 -17.94 -5.54 -11.13
N SER A 297 -17.59 -5.11 -12.34
CA SER A 297 -17.66 -5.93 -13.55
C SER A 297 -16.75 -7.15 -13.46
N PHE A 298 -15.50 -6.95 -13.04
CA PHE A 298 -14.51 -8.02 -12.93
C PHE A 298 -14.91 -9.06 -11.89
N ILE A 299 -15.23 -8.65 -10.66
CA ILE A 299 -15.56 -9.57 -9.57
C ILE A 299 -16.86 -10.32 -9.86
N THR A 300 -17.89 -9.65 -10.39
CA THR A 300 -19.16 -10.30 -10.74
C THR A 300 -18.99 -11.36 -11.84
N SER A 301 -17.97 -11.22 -12.69
CA SER A 301 -17.65 -12.23 -13.72
C SER A 301 -16.91 -13.46 -13.19
N GLN A 302 -16.45 -13.44 -11.94
CA GLN A 302 -15.78 -14.59 -11.32
C GLN A 302 -16.79 -15.56 -10.73
N VAL A 303 -16.49 -16.85 -10.81
CA VAL A 303 -17.31 -17.88 -10.15
C VAL A 303 -16.99 -17.87 -8.66
N PHE A 304 -17.97 -17.51 -7.84
CA PHE A 304 -17.90 -17.61 -6.39
C PHE A 304 -18.75 -18.79 -5.93
N ASP A 305 -18.13 -19.73 -5.22
CA ASP A 305 -18.82 -20.84 -4.58
C ASP A 305 -18.73 -20.70 -3.05
N PRO A 306 -19.81 -20.23 -2.39
CA PRO A 306 -19.86 -20.12 -0.93
C PRO A 306 -19.61 -21.45 -0.20
N ALA A 307 -19.83 -22.60 -0.87
CA ALA A 307 -19.63 -23.90 -0.26
C ALA A 307 -18.16 -24.26 -0.04
N ASN A 308 -17.22 -23.60 -0.75
CA ASN A 308 -15.78 -23.83 -0.60
C ASN A 308 -15.16 -22.95 0.49
N PHE A 309 -15.92 -22.67 1.54
CA PHE A 309 -15.42 -21.95 2.70
C PHE A 309 -14.30 -22.74 3.37
N CYS A 310 -13.09 -22.18 3.34
CA CYS A 310 -11.95 -22.70 4.08
C CYS A 310 -11.31 -21.53 4.82
N SER A 311 -11.34 -21.57 6.16
CA SER A 311 -10.63 -20.60 6.98
C SER A 311 -9.15 -20.96 7.06
N ILE A 312 -8.28 -19.96 7.12
CA ILE A 312 -6.85 -20.18 7.40
C ILE A 312 -6.69 -20.79 8.80
N ASP A 313 -6.16 -22.02 8.84
CA ASP A 313 -5.78 -22.70 10.07
C ASP A 313 -4.27 -22.61 10.31
N GLU A 314 -3.82 -23.13 11.46
CA GLU A 314 -2.40 -23.15 11.81
C GLU A 314 -1.56 -23.99 10.82
N ALA A 315 -2.14 -25.04 10.22
CA ALA A 315 -1.45 -25.88 9.26
C ALA A 315 -1.12 -25.11 7.97
N ALA A 316 -2.07 -24.31 7.47
CA ALA A 316 -1.87 -23.41 6.35
C ALA A 316 -0.76 -22.39 6.64
N LEU A 317 -0.78 -21.75 7.82
CA LEU A 317 0.27 -20.82 8.26
C LEU A 317 1.66 -21.49 8.31
N ARG A 318 1.75 -22.71 8.85
CA ARG A 318 3.01 -23.48 8.88
C ARG A 318 3.50 -23.86 7.48
N ASN A 319 2.59 -24.20 6.58
CA ASN A 319 2.93 -24.52 5.21
C ASN A 319 3.45 -23.29 4.46
N ALA A 320 2.91 -22.10 4.72
CA ALA A 320 3.45 -20.85 4.19
C ALA A 320 4.90 -20.60 4.63
N LEU A 321 5.26 -20.85 5.90
CA LEU A 321 6.65 -20.76 6.36
C LEU A 321 7.57 -21.79 5.68
N LYS A 322 7.08 -23.01 5.39
CA LYS A 322 7.84 -24.01 4.64
C LYS A 322 8.10 -23.55 3.20
N GLN A 323 7.09 -23.01 2.52
CA GLN A 323 7.24 -22.48 1.17
C GLN A 323 8.31 -21.38 1.10
N ILE A 324 8.31 -20.45 2.07
CA ILE A 324 9.36 -19.42 2.16
C ILE A 324 10.74 -20.06 2.45
N ALA A 325 10.80 -21.03 3.36
CA ALA A 325 12.05 -21.72 3.68
C ALA A 325 12.66 -22.41 2.46
N GLU A 326 11.83 -22.99 1.61
CA GLU A 326 12.21 -23.64 0.36
C GLU A 326 12.67 -22.63 -0.69
N SER A 327 11.94 -21.52 -0.89
CA SER A 327 12.31 -20.49 -1.87
C SER A 327 13.62 -19.78 -1.51
N GLU A 328 13.86 -19.58 -0.21
CA GLU A 328 15.07 -18.89 0.27
C GLU A 328 16.25 -19.81 0.51
N TYR A 329 16.08 -21.12 0.33
CA TYR A 329 17.07 -22.13 0.76
C TYR A 329 17.49 -21.95 2.23
N GLN A 330 16.53 -21.59 3.10
CA GLN A 330 16.73 -21.34 4.54
C GLN A 330 15.80 -22.21 5.40
N PRO A 331 16.21 -23.44 5.74
CA PRO A 331 15.37 -24.39 6.50
C PRO A 331 14.96 -23.91 7.90
N SER A 332 15.64 -22.92 8.46
CA SER A 332 15.29 -22.34 9.76
C SER A 332 13.96 -21.58 9.74
N ILE A 333 13.55 -21.04 8.58
CA ILE A 333 12.28 -20.31 8.43
C ILE A 333 11.08 -21.22 8.74
N ALA A 334 11.11 -22.47 8.28
CA ALA A 334 10.05 -23.45 8.48
C ALA A 334 9.80 -23.80 9.96
N LYS A 335 10.76 -23.51 10.85
CA LYS A 335 10.67 -23.79 12.29
C LYS A 335 10.20 -22.60 13.12
N ARG A 336 10.01 -21.44 12.51
CA ARG A 336 9.57 -20.23 13.21
C ARG A 336 8.11 -20.36 13.68
N ASP A 337 7.71 -19.51 14.62
CA ASP A 337 6.33 -19.48 15.10
C ASP A 337 5.38 -18.93 14.00
N PRO A 338 4.42 -19.73 13.49
CA PRO A 338 3.49 -19.32 12.45
C PRO A 338 2.49 -18.24 12.92
N MET A 339 2.33 -18.05 14.23
CA MET A 339 1.37 -17.10 14.78
C MET A 339 1.91 -15.66 14.82
N SER A 340 3.20 -15.46 14.58
CA SER A 340 3.79 -14.13 14.48
C SER A 340 4.03 -13.72 13.03
N MET A 341 3.39 -12.63 12.60
CA MET A 341 3.56 -12.10 11.23
C MET A 341 5.03 -11.81 10.90
N TRP A 342 5.81 -11.35 11.89
CA TRP A 342 7.21 -10.98 11.69
C TRP A 342 8.12 -12.15 11.31
N ASN A 343 7.70 -13.39 11.60
CA ASN A 343 8.47 -14.58 11.29
C ASN A 343 8.44 -14.96 9.80
N TYR A 344 7.55 -14.34 9.02
CA TYR A 344 7.46 -14.52 7.57
C TYR A 344 8.40 -13.59 6.80
N SER A 345 9.03 -12.63 7.49
CA SER A 345 9.99 -11.73 6.87
C SER A 345 11.20 -12.45 6.28
N ARG A 346 11.62 -11.95 5.12
CA ARG A 346 12.83 -12.33 4.38
C ARG A 346 13.94 -11.28 4.48
N VAL A 347 13.75 -10.23 5.29
CA VAL A 347 14.76 -9.20 5.51
C VAL A 347 16.00 -9.82 6.14
N ALA A 348 17.15 -9.65 5.49
CA ALA A 348 18.43 -10.10 6.01
C ALA A 348 18.79 -9.34 7.29
N ALA A 349 19.47 -10.00 8.23
CA ALA A 349 19.85 -9.39 9.52
C ALA A 349 20.64 -8.07 9.33
N GLY A 350 21.56 -8.02 8.36
CA GLY A 350 22.32 -6.80 8.05
C GLY A 350 21.47 -5.63 7.57
N THR A 351 20.38 -5.89 6.84
CA THR A 351 19.44 -4.86 6.40
C THR A 351 18.67 -4.26 7.57
N ALA A 352 18.21 -5.09 8.51
CA ALA A 352 17.53 -4.62 9.71
C ALA A 352 18.44 -3.71 10.57
N GLU A 353 19.73 -4.06 10.71
CA GLU A 353 20.70 -3.22 11.39
C GLU A 353 20.97 -1.90 10.65
N HIS A 354 21.04 -1.93 9.31
CA HIS A 354 21.20 -0.72 8.51
C HIS A 354 20.01 0.23 8.69
N ILE A 355 18.79 -0.30 8.64
CA ILE A 355 17.56 0.45 8.88
C ILE A 355 17.55 1.03 10.29
N ARG A 356 17.94 0.23 11.30
CA ARG A 356 18.06 0.68 12.68
C ARG A 356 19.02 1.87 12.79
N ALA A 357 20.22 1.73 12.25
CA ALA A 357 21.27 2.75 12.31
C ALA A 357 20.87 4.05 11.60
N ARG A 358 19.99 3.97 10.60
CA ARG A 358 19.52 5.12 9.82
C ARG A 358 18.27 5.78 10.41
N LEU A 359 17.26 4.99 10.77
CA LEU A 359 15.96 5.49 11.22
C LEU A 359 15.98 5.93 12.69
N ILE A 360 16.68 5.21 13.58
CA ILE A 360 16.68 5.58 15.00
C ILE A 360 17.19 7.01 15.21
N PRO A 361 18.34 7.43 14.66
CA PRO A 361 18.82 8.81 14.84
C PRO A 361 17.81 9.84 14.34
N ALA A 362 17.16 9.59 13.20
CA ALA A 362 16.15 10.48 12.64
C ALA A 362 14.90 10.60 13.53
N LEU A 363 14.52 9.51 14.20
CA LEU A 363 13.38 9.47 15.13
C LEU A 363 13.71 10.06 16.51
N THR A 364 14.99 10.14 16.87
CA THR A 364 15.46 10.67 18.16
C THR A 364 15.94 12.12 18.10
N LEU A 365 15.92 12.76 16.92
CA LEU A 365 16.28 14.18 16.80
C LEU A 365 15.33 15.02 17.68
N GLU A 366 15.89 15.66 18.72
CA GLU A 366 15.14 16.46 19.71
C GLU A 366 14.51 17.75 19.16
N GLY A 367 14.59 17.98 17.85
CA GLY A 367 13.91 19.08 17.19
C GLY A 367 12.44 18.74 16.99
N LYS A 368 11.56 19.16 17.91
CA LYS A 368 10.14 19.30 17.57
C LYS A 368 10.04 20.50 16.63
N PRO A 369 9.70 20.32 15.34
CA PRO A 369 9.39 21.47 14.51
C PRO A 369 8.24 22.26 15.15
N PRO A 370 8.08 23.54 14.79
CA PRO A 370 7.04 24.39 15.31
C PRO A 370 5.67 23.92 14.82
N MET A 371 5.16 22.85 15.40
CA MET A 371 3.78 22.41 15.25
C MET A 371 2.92 23.29 16.18
N ILE A 372 1.89 23.92 15.61
CA ILE A 372 0.77 24.50 16.39
C ILE A 372 0.15 23.37 17.25
N PRO A 373 -0.56 23.68 18.36
CA PRO A 373 -1.28 22.68 19.18
C PRO A 373 -1.97 21.59 18.35
N PRO A 374 -1.99 20.34 18.87
CA PRO A 374 -2.05 19.14 18.05
C PRO A 374 -3.31 19.07 17.17
N GLY A 375 -3.10 18.86 15.87
CA GLY A 375 -4.13 18.37 14.96
C GLY A 375 -4.44 19.25 13.75
N HIS A 376 -3.87 20.45 13.61
CA HIS A 376 -4.20 21.34 12.49
C HIS A 376 -2.98 21.92 11.78
N CYS A 377 -3.12 22.03 10.46
CA CYS A 377 -2.25 22.77 9.58
C CYS A 377 -2.15 24.24 10.00
N ILE A 378 -0.94 24.83 10.01
CA ILE A 378 -0.75 26.28 10.21
C ILE A 378 -1.50 27.08 9.14
N ARG A 379 -1.48 26.56 7.92
CA ARG A 379 -2.23 27.02 6.75
C ARG A 379 -2.53 25.85 5.83
N LYS A 380 -3.59 25.98 5.04
CA LYS A 380 -3.97 25.04 3.99
C LYS A 380 -2.96 25.05 2.85
N TYR A 381 -2.99 24.03 1.99
CA TYR A 381 -2.19 24.00 0.77
C TYR A 381 -2.69 25.04 -0.23
N SER A 382 -4.01 25.15 -0.40
CA SER A 382 -4.67 26.15 -1.24
C SER A 382 -4.27 27.60 -0.89
N GLU A 383 -4.07 27.90 0.39
CA GLU A 383 -3.68 29.22 0.90
C GLU A 383 -2.22 29.61 0.56
N ARG A 384 -1.40 28.70 0.02
CA ARG A 384 0.03 28.97 -0.28
C ARG A 384 0.25 29.79 -1.56
N HIS A 385 -0.71 29.76 -2.49
CA HIS A 385 -0.56 30.36 -3.82
C HIS A 385 -0.69 31.88 -3.85
N ASP A 386 -1.19 32.50 -2.77
CA ASP A 386 -1.33 33.97 -2.65
C ASP A 386 -0.02 34.66 -2.20
N GLU A 387 0.88 33.91 -1.59
CA GLU A 387 2.25 34.36 -1.36
C GLU A 387 3.06 34.08 -2.63
N LYS A 388 4.03 34.93 -2.99
CA LYS A 388 4.90 34.78 -4.17
C LYS A 388 5.86 33.58 -4.05
N TRP A 389 5.32 32.40 -3.76
CA TRP A 389 6.01 31.15 -3.84
C TRP A 389 6.13 30.79 -5.32
N SER A 390 7.33 31.01 -5.83
CA SER A 390 7.79 30.38 -7.06
C SER A 390 7.35 28.92 -7.05
N THR A 391 6.92 28.42 -8.22
CA THR A 391 6.95 26.99 -8.56
C THR A 391 7.98 26.29 -7.69
N PRO A 392 7.63 25.18 -7.03
CA PRO A 392 8.57 24.49 -6.15
C PRO A 392 9.92 24.48 -6.86
N HIS A 393 11.00 24.73 -6.12
CA HIS A 393 12.31 24.28 -6.58
C HIS A 393 12.23 22.75 -6.58
N ILE A 394 11.39 22.20 -7.47
CA ILE A 394 11.28 20.80 -7.82
C ILE A 394 12.74 20.46 -8.05
N LEU A 395 13.24 19.52 -7.26
CA LEU A 395 14.43 18.73 -7.54
C LEU A 395 14.61 18.77 -9.06
N GLY A 396 15.55 19.61 -9.53
CA GLY A 396 15.56 20.06 -10.93
C GLY A 396 15.32 18.86 -11.83
N PRO A 397 14.48 18.96 -12.89
CA PRO A 397 13.86 17.83 -13.58
C PRO A 397 14.83 16.67 -13.57
N CYS A 398 14.50 15.62 -12.81
CA CYS A 398 15.41 14.49 -12.59
C CYS A 398 16.11 14.23 -13.94
N PRO A 399 17.45 14.36 -14.06
CA PRO A 399 18.14 14.54 -15.36
C PRO A 399 17.87 13.43 -16.39
N LEU A 400 17.18 12.38 -15.96
CA LEU A 400 16.77 11.21 -16.70
C LEU A 400 15.54 11.42 -17.61
N TYR A 401 14.72 12.47 -17.42
CA TYR A 401 13.53 12.71 -18.25
C TYR A 401 13.63 13.87 -19.24
N SER A 402 14.73 14.63 -19.23
CA SER A 402 14.99 15.68 -20.23
C SER A 402 15.41 15.16 -21.62
N THR A 403 15.48 13.84 -21.83
CA THR A 403 15.97 13.25 -23.09
C THR A 403 14.93 12.51 -23.92
N VAL A 404 13.64 12.51 -23.54
CA VAL A 404 12.58 12.05 -24.47
C VAL A 404 12.26 13.17 -25.46
N SER A 405 13.19 13.38 -26.40
CA SER A 405 12.95 14.11 -27.62
C SER A 405 11.90 13.32 -28.43
N MET A 406 10.65 13.76 -28.40
CA MET A 406 9.65 13.32 -29.37
C MET A 406 10.10 13.74 -30.77
N THR A 407 10.87 12.90 -31.45
CA THR A 407 11.01 12.96 -32.90
C THR A 407 9.70 12.45 -33.49
N THR A 408 8.73 13.34 -33.64
CA THR A 408 7.62 13.14 -34.58
C THR A 408 8.20 13.21 -35.99
N SER A 409 8.58 12.06 -36.56
CA SER A 409 8.77 11.95 -38.00
C SER A 409 7.39 11.89 -38.65
N HIS A 410 6.94 13.01 -39.20
CA HIS A 410 5.96 12.96 -40.27
C HIS A 410 6.65 12.48 -41.55
N ALA A 411 6.26 11.30 -42.01
CA ALA A 411 6.32 10.88 -43.40
C ALA A 411 5.07 10.06 -43.70
#